data_AF-A0A2G5PS27-F1
#
_entry.id   AF-A0A2G5PS27-F1
#
_cell.length_a   1.000
_cell.length_b   1.000
_cell.length_c   1.000
_cell.angle_alpha   90.00
_cell.angle_beta   90.00
_cell.angle_gamma   90.00
#
_symmetry.space_group_name_H-M   'P 1'
#
loop_
_entity.id
_entity.type
_entity.pdbx_description
1 polymer ?
#
loop_
_entity_poly.entity_id
_entity_poly.type
_entity_poly.pdbx_seq_one_letter_code
_entity_poly.pdbx_strand_id
1 'polypeptide(L)'
;MDTAREASDTIAERMRALDAVPDGRSDTVVATTTVPAIPSGLPGVTETVDTMTNRIYAVVGTIRTVHDDVDAADPSTADLLHAIIDDLEKEAWLLKSENGTA
;
A
#
# COMPACT_ATOMS: atom_id res chain seq x y z
N MET A 1 1.37 -11.11 -1.74
CA MET A 1 0.59 -11.09 -3.00
C MET A 1 -0.91 -10.98 -2.71
N ASP A 2 -1.41 -11.69 -1.68
CA ASP A 2 -2.83 -11.63 -1.32
C ASP A 2 -3.17 -10.40 -0.47
N THR A 3 -2.31 -10.01 0.47
CA THR A 3 -2.48 -8.83 1.34
C THR A 3 -2.90 -7.56 0.58
N ALA A 4 -2.18 -7.20 -0.48
CA ALA A 4 -2.49 -5.99 -1.25
C ALA A 4 -3.84 -6.11 -2.00
N ARG A 5 -4.23 -7.31 -2.45
CA ARG A 5 -5.52 -7.52 -3.12
C ARG A 5 -6.66 -7.44 -2.12
N GLU A 6 -6.53 -8.12 -0.99
CA GLU A 6 -7.51 -8.10 0.10
C GLU A 6 -7.69 -6.69 0.68
N ALA A 7 -6.59 -5.95 0.87
CA ALA A 7 -6.63 -4.55 1.28
C ALA A 7 -7.38 -3.67 0.27
N SER A 8 -7.10 -3.84 -1.03
CA SER A 8 -7.78 -3.07 -2.08
C SER A 8 -9.28 -3.37 -2.14
N ASP A 9 -9.66 -4.63 -1.95
CA ASP A 9 -11.05 -5.08 -1.94
C ASP A 9 -11.78 -4.54 -0.70
N THR A 10 -11.18 -4.68 0.49
CA THR A 10 -11.72 -4.16 1.75
C THR A 10 -12.03 -2.66 1.66
N ILE A 11 -11.11 -1.86 1.10
CA ILE A 11 -11.33 -0.42 0.95
C ILE A 11 -12.35 -0.11 -0.15
N ALA A 12 -12.36 -0.84 -1.26
CA ALA A 12 -13.37 -0.68 -2.30
C ALA A 12 -14.78 -0.99 -1.78
N GLU A 13 -14.95 -2.06 -1.01
CA GLU A 13 -16.20 -2.42 -0.36
C GLU A 13 -16.61 -1.38 0.70
N ARG A 14 -15.66 -0.87 1.50
CA ARG A 14 -15.92 0.22 2.45
C ARG A 14 -16.39 1.49 1.74
N MET A 15 -15.78 1.85 0.63
CA MET A 15 -16.23 2.98 -0.20
C MET A 15 -17.66 2.77 -0.69
N ARG A 16 -18.01 1.57 -1.17
CA ARG A 16 -19.39 1.26 -1.59
C ARG A 16 -20.39 1.32 -0.43
N ALA A 17 -19.99 0.89 0.77
CA ALA A 17 -20.82 0.98 1.97
C ALA A 17 -21.07 2.43 2.43
N LEU A 18 -20.20 3.35 2.04
CA LEU A 18 -20.32 4.80 2.26
C LEU A 18 -20.89 5.53 1.03
N ASP A 19 -21.56 4.80 0.12
CA ASP A 19 -22.16 5.30 -1.12
C ASP A 19 -21.20 5.97 -2.11
N ALA A 20 -19.88 5.79 -1.94
CA ALA A 20 -18.87 6.19 -2.91
C ALA A 20 -18.70 5.13 -4.02
N VAL A 21 -17.96 5.49 -5.07
CA VAL A 21 -17.62 4.60 -6.20
C VAL A 21 -16.09 4.50 -6.32
N PRO A 22 -15.48 3.36 -5.97
CA PRO A 22 -14.04 3.16 -6.15
C PRO A 22 -13.68 3.07 -7.64
N ASP A 23 -12.57 3.68 -8.06
CA ASP A 23 -12.08 3.64 -9.44
C ASP A 23 -10.73 2.92 -9.53
N GLY A 24 -10.76 1.61 -9.79
CA GLY A 24 -9.59 0.77 -9.97
C GLY A 24 -9.13 0.60 -11.42
N ARG A 25 -9.61 1.41 -12.38
CA ARG A 25 -9.19 1.31 -13.79
C ARG A 25 -7.70 1.64 -13.91
N SER A 26 -7.00 0.94 -14.81
CA SER A 26 -5.55 1.10 -15.02
C SER A 26 -5.13 2.55 -15.25
N ASP A 27 -5.91 3.29 -16.03
CA ASP A 27 -5.61 4.68 -16.40
C ASP A 27 -5.72 5.62 -15.19
N THR A 28 -6.67 5.35 -14.29
CA THR A 28 -6.80 6.11 -13.02
C THR A 28 -5.63 5.77 -12.10
N VAL A 29 -5.36 4.47 -11.89
CA VAL A 29 -4.28 4.00 -11.00
C VAL A 29 -2.92 4.57 -11.43
N VAL A 30 -2.59 4.55 -12.73
CA VAL A 30 -1.32 5.09 -13.23
C VAL A 30 -1.24 6.62 -13.11
N ALA A 31 -2.37 7.32 -13.25
CA ALA A 31 -2.41 8.78 -13.16
C ALA A 31 -2.32 9.29 -11.71
N THR A 32 -2.78 8.51 -10.74
CA THR A 32 -2.89 8.96 -9.33
C THR A 32 -1.89 8.29 -8.38
N THR A 33 -1.16 7.26 -8.81
CA THR A 33 -0.22 6.55 -7.94
C THR A 33 0.88 7.47 -7.41
N THR A 34 1.10 7.41 -6.11
CA THR A 34 2.24 8.02 -5.41
C THR A 34 3.43 7.06 -5.30
N VAL A 35 3.23 5.78 -5.59
CA VAL A 35 4.29 4.76 -5.57
C VAL A 35 5.28 5.07 -6.70
N PRO A 36 6.61 5.13 -6.44
CA PRO A 36 7.62 5.41 -7.46
C PRO A 36 7.51 4.48 -8.68
N ALA A 37 8.22 4.76 -9.78
CA ALA A 37 8.34 3.79 -10.88
C ALA A 37 9.42 2.73 -10.58
N ILE A 38 9.31 1.54 -11.15
CA ILE A 38 10.43 0.57 -11.17
C ILE A 38 11.28 0.89 -12.41
N PRO A 39 12.61 1.04 -12.29
CA PRO A 39 13.48 1.18 -13.45
C PRO A 39 13.31 0.02 -14.43
N SER A 40 13.35 0.30 -15.73
CA SER A 40 13.32 -0.74 -16.75
C SER A 40 14.60 -1.59 -16.71
N GLY A 41 14.48 -2.89 -16.96
CA GLY A 41 15.63 -3.79 -17.07
C GLY A 41 15.47 -5.05 -16.21
N LEU A 42 16.61 -5.70 -15.94
CA LEU A 42 16.70 -6.89 -15.09
C LEU A 42 17.62 -6.58 -13.90
N PRO A 43 17.09 -5.93 -12.85
CA PRO A 43 17.86 -5.64 -11.64
C PRO A 43 18.31 -6.93 -10.95
N GLY A 44 19.38 -6.84 -10.18
CA GLY A 44 19.83 -7.95 -9.33
C GLY A 44 18.83 -8.26 -8.21
N VAL A 45 18.96 -9.42 -7.56
CA VAL A 45 18.07 -9.83 -6.46
C VAL A 45 18.07 -8.78 -5.33
N THR A 46 19.25 -8.37 -4.86
CA THR A 46 19.39 -7.37 -3.79
C THR A 46 18.71 -6.05 -4.14
N GLU A 47 18.94 -5.54 -5.36
CA GLU A 47 18.32 -4.31 -5.84
C GLU A 47 16.79 -4.45 -5.97
N THR A 48 16.31 -5.62 -6.39
CA THR A 48 14.87 -5.92 -6.49
C THR A 48 14.22 -5.89 -5.10
N VAL A 49 14.86 -6.52 -4.11
CA VAL A 49 14.40 -6.52 -2.71
C VAL A 49 14.31 -5.09 -2.18
N ASP A 50 15.37 -4.30 -2.31
CA ASP A 50 15.39 -2.90 -1.86
C ASP A 50 14.32 -2.06 -2.57
N THR A 51 14.19 -2.23 -3.88
CA THR A 51 13.17 -1.53 -4.69
C THR A 51 11.77 -1.85 -4.20
N MET A 52 11.45 -3.13 -4.01
CA MET A 52 10.11 -3.54 -3.58
C MET A 52 9.82 -3.12 -2.14
N THR A 53 10.78 -3.24 -1.22
CA THR A 53 10.64 -2.74 0.17
C THR A 53 10.33 -1.24 0.18
N ASN A 54 11.08 -0.44 -0.57
CA ASN A 54 10.86 1.01 -0.64
C ASN A 54 9.48 1.37 -1.22
N ARG A 55 8.99 0.59 -2.20
CA ARG A 55 7.65 0.80 -2.76
C ARG A 55 6.55 0.46 -1.76
N ILE A 56 6.69 -0.60 -0.98
CA ILE A 56 5.71 -0.95 0.07
C ILE A 56 5.67 0.18 1.11
N TYR A 57 6.82 0.69 1.54
CA TYR A 57 6.86 1.86 2.43
C TYR A 57 6.25 3.14 1.81
N ALA A 58 6.36 3.33 0.50
CA ALA A 58 5.70 4.45 -0.18
C ALA A 58 4.16 4.32 -0.15
N VAL A 59 3.62 3.10 -0.27
CA VAL A 59 2.19 2.83 -0.07
C VAL A 59 1.78 3.17 1.36
N VAL A 60 2.50 2.64 2.35
CA VAL A 60 2.26 2.95 3.78
C VAL A 60 2.30 4.45 4.06
N GLY A 61 3.28 5.17 3.51
CA GLY A 61 3.38 6.62 3.65
C GLY A 61 2.18 7.37 3.07
N THR A 62 1.62 6.87 1.97
CA THR A 62 0.39 7.43 1.36
C THR A 62 -0.81 7.22 2.27
N ILE A 63 -0.97 6.02 2.83
CA ILE A 63 -2.07 5.72 3.77
C ILE A 63 -1.95 6.61 5.02
N ARG A 64 -0.75 6.71 5.60
CA ARG A 64 -0.48 7.57 6.77
C ARG A 64 -0.78 9.05 6.50
N THR A 65 -0.60 9.53 5.27
CA THR A 65 -0.87 10.93 4.91
C THR A 65 -2.36 11.27 4.99
N VAL A 66 -3.25 10.31 4.72
CA VAL A 66 -4.71 10.52 4.76
C VAL A 66 -5.36 10.01 6.05
N HIS A 67 -4.64 9.19 6.82
CA HIS A 67 -5.18 8.47 7.97
C HIS A 67 -5.86 9.39 8.99
N ASP A 68 -5.20 10.46 9.43
CA ASP A 68 -5.73 11.33 10.50
C ASP A 68 -6.98 12.10 10.05
N ASP A 69 -7.03 12.52 8.78
CA ASP A 69 -8.22 13.16 8.20
C ASP A 69 -9.39 12.17 8.10
N VAL A 70 -9.10 10.91 7.75
CA VAL A 70 -10.10 9.82 7.72
C VAL A 70 -10.56 9.46 9.13
N ASP A 71 -9.66 9.40 10.11
CA ASP A 71 -9.99 9.12 11.52
C ASP A 71 -10.91 10.18 12.10
N ALA A 72 -10.63 11.45 11.82
CA ALA A 72 -11.49 12.56 12.24
C ALA A 72 -12.90 12.48 11.64
N ALA A 73 -13.04 11.93 10.42
CA ALA A 73 -14.33 11.81 9.73
C ALA A 73 -15.08 10.51 10.06
N ASP A 74 -14.35 9.40 10.16
CA ASP A 74 -14.86 8.05 10.33
C ASP A 74 -13.77 7.12 10.92
N PRO A 75 -13.67 7.05 12.27
CA PRO A 75 -12.68 6.22 12.96
C PRO A 75 -12.72 4.74 12.55
N SER A 76 -13.90 4.21 12.22
CA SER A 76 -14.01 2.81 11.78
C SER A 76 -13.36 2.56 10.42
N THR A 77 -13.31 3.55 9.53
CA THR A 77 -12.52 3.43 8.29
C THR A 77 -11.03 3.57 8.57
N ALA A 78 -10.64 4.45 9.48
CA ALA A 78 -9.23 4.58 9.88
C ALA A 78 -8.68 3.29 10.50
N ASP A 79 -9.46 2.55 11.29
CA ASP A 79 -9.07 1.23 11.81
C ASP A 79 -8.71 0.24 10.67
N LEU A 80 -9.45 0.26 9.56
CA LEU A 80 -9.13 -0.58 8.38
C LEU A 80 -7.81 -0.15 7.74
N LEU A 81 -7.58 1.16 7.62
CA LEU A 81 -6.32 1.70 7.11
C LEU A 81 -5.14 1.35 8.02
N HIS A 82 -5.33 1.38 9.33
CA HIS A 82 -4.33 1.00 10.32
C HIS A 82 -3.94 -0.48 10.20
N ALA A 83 -4.92 -1.37 10.08
CA ALA A 83 -4.67 -2.80 9.88
C ALA A 83 -3.85 -3.06 8.59
N ILE A 84 -4.18 -2.35 7.50
CA ILE A 84 -3.44 -2.44 6.24
C ILE A 84 -2.00 -1.93 6.41
N ILE A 85 -1.79 -0.84 7.17
CA ILE A 85 -0.44 -0.33 7.48
C ILE A 85 0.37 -1.41 8.20
N ASP A 86 -0.18 -2.02 9.26
CA ASP A 86 0.51 -3.04 10.05
C ASP A 86 0.94 -4.25 9.19
N ASP A 87 0.04 -4.75 8.35
CA ASP A 87 0.33 -5.88 7.47
C ASP A 87 1.40 -5.54 6.42
N LEU A 88 1.31 -4.36 5.79
CA LEU A 88 2.29 -3.92 4.79
C LEU A 88 3.67 -3.65 5.41
N GLU A 89 3.73 -3.06 6.61
CA GLU A 89 4.99 -2.84 7.32
C GLU A 89 5.66 -4.16 7.71
N LYS A 90 4.87 -5.16 8.10
CA LYS A 90 5.35 -6.52 8.35
C LYS A 90 5.89 -7.17 7.07
N GLU A 91 5.19 -7.07 5.95
CA GLU A 91 5.68 -7.58 4.66
C GLU A 91 6.98 -6.88 4.22
N ALA A 92 7.04 -5.56 4.35
CA ALA A 92 8.22 -4.77 4.03
C ALA A 92 9.43 -5.18 4.89
N TRP A 93 9.20 -5.41 6.19
CA TRP A 93 10.22 -5.89 7.11
C TRP A 93 10.73 -7.29 6.72
N LEU A 94 9.82 -8.25 6.46
CA LEU A 94 10.19 -9.60 6.01
C LEU A 94 11.05 -9.54 4.75
N LEU A 95 10.61 -8.78 3.74
CA LEU A 95 11.34 -8.63 2.48
C LEU A 95 12.72 -7.99 2.69
N LYS A 96 12.79 -6.92 3.49
CA LYS A 96 14.05 -6.23 3.80
C LYS A 96 15.05 -7.15 4.49
N SER A 97 14.57 -8.10 5.30
CA SER A 97 15.42 -9.02 6.05
C SER A 97 16.22 -9.97 5.14
N GLU A 98 15.77 -10.23 3.91
CA GLU A 98 16.51 -11.03 2.93
C GLU A 98 17.83 -10.37 2.49
N ASN A 99 17.93 -9.05 2.57
CA ASN A 99 19.15 -8.29 2.30
C ASN A 99 19.99 -8.01 3.56
N GLY A 100 19.42 -8.19 4.75
CA GLY A 100 20.08 -7.90 6.02
C GLY A 100 20.61 -9.17 6.68
N THR A 101 21.93 -9.33 6.76
CA THR A 101 22.52 -10.24 7.76
C THR A 101 22.19 -9.74 9.17
N ALA A 102 21.82 -10.67 10.05
CA ALA A 102 21.48 -10.45 11.46
C ALA A 102 22.46 -9.53 12.21
#